data_AF-A0A2D7A2W2-F1
#
_entry.id   AF-A0A2D7A2W2-F1
#
_cell.length_a   1.000
_cell.length_b   1.000
_cell.length_c   1.000
_cell.angle_alpha   90.00
_cell.angle_beta   90.00
_cell.angle_gamma   90.00
#
_symmetry.space_group_name_H-M   'P 1'
#
loop_
_entity.id
_entity.type
_entity.pdbx_description
1 polymer ?
#
loop_
_entity_poly.entity_id
_entity_poly.type
_entity_poly.pdbx_seq_one_letter_code
_entity_poly.pdbx_strand_id
1 'polypeptide(L)'
;MNFNYFWAMPNKETFKIKPIKDILEKVTSNQDLRIIDPFAKRKHEFALLTNDINENNDTHFNECASIFLQRFEDNSVDLILFDPPYSLRQVKECYDKIGNSLTHEESKTFFSNIKNIISKKLKKGGLVISFGWSSVGMGRSRGFDKIELNLICHGGNHNDTIMLMEVKS
;
A
#
# COMPACT_ATOMS: atom_id res chain seq x y z
N MET A 1 -6.88 17.57 -8.19
CA MET A 1 -5.96 16.85 -7.29
C MET A 1 -5.59 17.80 -6.17
N ASN A 2 -5.83 17.41 -4.93
CA ASN A 2 -5.43 18.18 -3.74
C ASN A 2 -3.96 17.91 -3.42
N PHE A 3 -3.25 18.91 -2.90
CA PHE A 3 -1.88 18.76 -2.42
C PHE A 3 -1.77 19.30 -1.00
N ASN A 4 -1.23 18.48 -0.10
CA ASN A 4 -1.01 18.86 1.29
C ASN A 4 0.44 18.59 1.68
N TYR A 5 0.98 19.47 2.51
CA TYR A 5 2.30 19.34 3.10
C TYR A 5 2.17 19.26 4.62
N PHE A 6 2.79 18.26 5.23
CA PHE A 6 2.79 18.05 6.67
C PHE A 6 4.21 17.87 7.19
N TRP A 7 4.38 18.15 8.48
CA TRP A 7 5.55 17.74 9.23
C TRP A 7 5.12 16.76 10.34
N ALA A 8 5.86 15.66 10.50
CA ALA A 8 5.66 14.71 11.60
C ALA A 8 6.93 13.88 11.84
N MET A 9 7.17 13.42 13.06
CA MET A 9 8.28 12.49 13.33
C MET A 9 8.07 11.16 12.59
N PRO A 10 9.15 10.51 12.10
CA PRO A 10 9.04 9.23 11.43
C PRO A 10 8.61 8.15 12.43
N ASN A 11 7.85 7.17 11.95
CA ASN A 11 7.44 6.01 12.74
C ASN A 11 7.63 4.74 11.91
N LYS A 12 8.12 3.66 12.55
CA LYS A 12 8.20 2.34 11.92
C LYS A 12 6.82 1.82 11.48
N GLU A 13 5.78 2.34 12.13
CA GLU A 13 4.38 2.10 11.85
C GLU A 13 3.81 3.28 11.06
N THR A 14 3.79 3.17 9.72
CA THR A 14 3.35 4.22 8.80
C THR A 14 2.01 4.83 9.21
N PHE A 15 1.03 3.98 9.56
CA PHE A 15 -0.32 4.42 9.90
C PHE A 15 -0.46 5.03 11.31
N LYS A 16 0.60 5.04 12.12
CA LYS A 16 0.64 5.80 13.39
C LYS A 16 1.18 7.21 13.23
N ILE A 17 1.71 7.57 12.05
CA ILE A 17 2.16 8.94 11.75
C ILE A 17 0.91 9.82 11.69
N LYS A 18 0.83 10.84 12.55
CA LYS A 18 -0.43 11.56 12.82
C LYS A 18 -1.16 12.05 11.56
N PRO A 19 -0.53 12.78 10.62
CA PRO A 19 -1.20 13.17 9.37
C PRO A 19 -1.77 12.00 8.57
N ILE A 20 -1.03 10.89 8.48
CA ILE A 20 -1.48 9.68 7.77
C ILE A 20 -2.69 9.07 8.49
N LYS A 21 -2.59 8.91 9.81
CA LYS A 21 -3.67 8.39 10.64
C LYS A 21 -4.95 9.20 10.48
N ASP A 22 -4.85 10.52 10.64
CA ASP A 22 -6.00 11.44 10.56
C ASP A 22 -6.69 11.39 9.18
N ILE A 23 -5.95 11.12 8.10
CA ILE A 23 -6.51 10.97 6.76
C ILE A 23 -7.14 9.59 6.59
N LEU A 24 -6.46 8.52 7.02
CA LEU A 24 -7.01 7.16 6.96
C LEU A 24 -8.31 7.05 7.74
N GLU A 25 -8.38 7.57 8.97
CA GLU A 25 -9.60 7.59 9.78
C GLU A 25 -10.78 8.23 9.04
N LYS A 26 -10.56 9.29 8.25
CA LYS A 26 -11.60 9.95 7.45
C LYS A 26 -12.03 9.10 6.25
N VAL A 27 -11.10 8.42 5.59
CA VAL A 27 -11.38 7.64 4.38
C VAL A 27 -12.00 6.29 4.72
N THR A 28 -11.64 5.71 5.87
CA THR A 28 -12.07 4.38 6.30
C THR A 28 -13.19 4.40 7.35
N SER A 29 -13.80 5.57 7.63
CA SER A 29 -14.83 5.69 8.67
C SER A 29 -16.13 4.93 8.34
N ASN A 30 -16.34 4.55 7.08
CA ASN A 30 -17.50 3.78 6.67
C ASN A 30 -17.26 2.27 6.87
N GLN A 31 -18.06 1.65 7.75
CA GLN A 31 -17.90 0.26 8.18
C GLN A 31 -18.22 -0.78 7.08
N ASP A 32 -18.89 -0.39 5.99
CA ASP A 32 -19.28 -1.32 4.92
C ASP A 32 -18.23 -1.45 3.80
N LEU A 33 -17.08 -0.77 3.91
CA LEU A 33 -16.04 -0.82 2.89
C LEU A 33 -15.21 -2.10 3.03
N ARG A 34 -15.04 -2.83 1.91
CA ARG A 34 -14.07 -3.92 1.83
C ARG A 34 -12.67 -3.33 1.62
N ILE A 35 -11.98 -3.08 2.73
CA ILE A 35 -10.63 -2.51 2.76
C ILE A 35 -9.60 -3.62 2.99
N ILE A 36 -8.52 -3.66 2.21
CA ILE A 36 -7.44 -4.65 2.38
C ILE A 36 -6.06 -4.01 2.38
N ASP A 37 -5.13 -4.62 3.12
CA ASP A 37 -3.71 -4.24 3.15
C ASP A 37 -2.82 -5.46 2.85
N PRO A 38 -2.19 -5.53 1.65
CA PRO A 38 -1.33 -6.63 1.28
C PRO A 38 0.05 -6.68 1.97
N PHE A 39 0.45 -5.62 2.70
CA PHE A 39 1.81 -5.40 3.24
C PHE A 39 1.82 -4.87 4.69
N ALA A 40 0.84 -5.26 5.50
CA ALA A 40 0.50 -4.59 6.76
C ALA A 40 1.52 -4.78 7.92
N LYS A 41 2.33 -5.85 7.88
CA LYS A 41 3.16 -6.38 9.01
C LYS A 41 2.40 -6.76 10.29
N ARG A 42 1.18 -6.28 10.51
CA ARG A 42 0.28 -6.65 11.61
C ARG A 42 -1.17 -6.29 11.28
N LYS A 43 -2.13 -6.80 12.04
CA LYS A 43 -3.53 -6.34 12.04
C LYS A 43 -3.64 -4.90 12.52
N HIS A 44 -4.56 -4.14 11.91
CA HIS A 44 -4.86 -2.76 12.29
C HIS A 44 -6.31 -2.42 11.90
N GLU A 45 -6.84 -1.34 12.47
CA GLU A 45 -8.24 -0.93 12.35
C GLU A 45 -8.67 -0.50 10.94
N PHE A 46 -7.73 -0.04 10.10
CA PHE A 46 -8.04 0.49 8.76
C PHE A 46 -8.36 -0.55 7.69
N ALA A 47 -8.10 -1.84 7.91
CA ALA A 47 -8.32 -2.88 6.91
C ALA A 47 -9.09 -4.08 7.47
N LEU A 48 -10.03 -4.59 6.68
CA LEU A 48 -10.78 -5.80 6.98
C LEU A 48 -9.87 -7.03 6.98
N LEU A 49 -8.96 -7.12 6.00
CA LEU A 49 -8.00 -8.21 5.87
C LEU A 49 -6.60 -7.64 5.64
N THR A 50 -5.64 -8.20 6.37
CA THR A 50 -4.23 -7.80 6.34
C THR A 50 -3.36 -8.99 5.97
N ASN A 51 -2.28 -8.73 5.24
CA ASN A 51 -1.32 -9.73 4.80
C ASN A 51 0.11 -9.25 5.03
N ASP A 52 1.01 -10.19 5.28
CA ASP A 52 2.46 -9.96 5.22
C ASP A 52 3.18 -11.25 4.82
N ILE A 53 4.26 -11.18 4.07
CA ILE A 53 4.93 -12.39 3.61
C ILE A 53 5.67 -13.15 4.73
N ASN A 54 6.00 -12.48 5.84
CA ASN A 54 6.65 -13.11 6.98
C ASN A 54 5.62 -13.80 7.86
N GLU A 55 5.73 -15.12 8.02
CA GLU A 55 4.86 -15.95 8.87
C GLU A 55 4.86 -15.57 10.35
N ASN A 56 5.88 -14.86 10.82
CA ASN A 56 5.98 -14.42 12.22
C ASN A 56 5.19 -13.13 12.51
N ASN A 57 4.65 -12.47 11.48
CA ASN A 57 3.89 -11.24 11.61
C ASN A 57 2.41 -11.55 11.91
N ASP A 58 1.80 -10.80 12.83
CA ASP A 58 0.39 -10.99 13.23
C ASP A 58 -0.57 -10.37 12.20
N THR A 59 -0.77 -11.04 11.08
CA THR A 59 -1.71 -10.66 10.01
C THR A 59 -2.83 -11.69 9.87
N HIS A 60 -3.82 -11.42 9.01
CA HIS A 60 -4.87 -12.41 8.72
C HIS A 60 -4.34 -13.52 7.80
N PHE A 61 -3.41 -13.18 6.92
CA PHE A 61 -2.73 -14.09 6.02
C PHE A 61 -1.23 -13.84 6.06
N ASN A 62 -0.45 -14.89 5.82
CA ASN A 62 1.00 -14.80 5.71
C ASN A 62 1.49 -15.30 4.34
N GLU A 63 0.97 -14.68 3.27
CA GLU A 63 1.18 -15.12 1.90
C GLU A 63 1.96 -14.08 1.08
N CYS A 64 2.51 -14.49 -0.06
CA CYS A 64 2.98 -13.54 -1.06
C CYS A 64 1.84 -12.60 -1.48
N ALA A 65 2.09 -11.29 -1.56
CA ALA A 65 1.05 -10.30 -1.83
C ALA A 65 0.26 -10.56 -3.12
N SER A 66 0.89 -11.12 -4.15
CA SER A 66 0.21 -11.50 -5.40
C SER A 66 -0.78 -12.65 -5.22
N ILE A 67 -0.51 -13.58 -4.31
CA ILE A 67 -1.39 -14.69 -3.96
C ILE A 67 -2.55 -14.17 -3.11
N PHE A 68 -2.24 -13.39 -2.07
CA PHE A 68 -3.26 -12.75 -1.23
C PHE A 68 -4.28 -11.96 -2.07
N LEU A 69 -3.80 -11.11 -2.98
CA LEU A 69 -4.68 -10.32 -3.85
C LEU A 69 -5.52 -11.17 -4.82
N GLN A 70 -5.05 -12.35 -5.23
CA GLN A 70 -5.80 -13.24 -6.11
C GLN A 70 -6.97 -13.96 -5.43
N ARG A 71 -7.03 -13.96 -4.09
CA ARG A 71 -8.15 -14.50 -3.31
C ARG A 71 -9.45 -13.72 -3.50
N PHE A 72 -9.36 -12.48 -3.97
CA PHE A 72 -10.50 -11.59 -4.14
C PHE A 72 -11.06 -11.73 -5.55
N GLU A 73 -12.38 -11.66 -5.67
CA GLU A 73 -13.05 -11.56 -6.97
C GLU A 73 -12.69 -10.23 -7.66
N ASP A 74 -12.73 -10.22 -8.98
CA ASP A 74 -12.50 -8.99 -9.73
C ASP A 74 -13.59 -7.96 -9.42
N ASN A 75 -13.20 -6.69 -9.28
CA ASN A 75 -14.10 -5.60 -8.89
C ASN A 75 -14.87 -5.85 -7.58
N SER A 76 -14.25 -6.47 -6.58
CA SER A 76 -14.89 -6.75 -5.28
C SER A 76 -14.36 -5.89 -4.13
N VAL A 77 -13.20 -5.25 -4.29
CA VAL A 77 -12.52 -4.47 -3.24
C VAL A 77 -12.82 -2.98 -3.38
N ASP A 78 -13.11 -2.30 -2.27
CA ASP A 78 -13.45 -0.87 -2.25
C ASP A 78 -12.22 0.02 -2.08
N LEU A 79 -11.27 -0.39 -1.23
CA LEU A 79 -10.04 0.35 -0.95
C LEU A 79 -8.87 -0.60 -0.72
N ILE A 80 -7.72 -0.28 -1.30
CA ILE A 80 -6.46 -0.98 -1.07
C ILE A 80 -5.46 -0.02 -0.44
N LEU A 81 -5.00 -0.35 0.76
CA LEU A 81 -3.85 0.30 1.40
C LEU A 81 -2.59 -0.35 0.84
N PHE A 82 -1.79 0.42 0.10
CA PHE A 82 -0.63 -0.07 -0.61
C PHE A 82 0.64 0.53 0.00
N ASP A 83 1.11 -0.09 1.09
CA ASP A 83 2.34 0.26 1.81
C ASP A 83 3.45 -0.81 1.60
N PRO A 84 3.91 -1.05 0.35
CA PRO A 84 4.91 -2.08 0.09
C PRO A 84 6.29 -1.67 0.62
N PRO A 85 7.29 -2.57 0.62
CA PRO A 85 8.69 -2.15 0.68
C PRO A 85 8.97 -1.08 -0.39
N TYR A 86 9.55 0.06 -0.03
CA TYR A 86 9.64 1.24 -0.88
C TYR A 86 10.70 1.17 -2.00
N SER A 87 11.49 0.10 -2.05
CA SER A 87 12.53 -0.09 -3.06
C SER A 87 12.75 -1.56 -3.40
N LEU A 88 13.29 -1.84 -4.59
CA LEU A 88 13.67 -3.19 -5.03
C LEU A 88 14.66 -3.87 -4.07
N ARG A 89 15.55 -3.07 -3.46
CA ARG A 89 16.46 -3.56 -2.44
C ARG A 89 15.70 -4.08 -1.22
N GLN A 90 14.74 -3.32 -0.71
CA GLN A 90 13.93 -3.75 0.44
C GLN A 90 13.06 -4.96 0.09
N VAL A 91 12.51 -5.03 -1.13
CA VAL A 91 11.80 -6.23 -1.61
C VAL A 91 12.73 -7.44 -1.53
N LYS A 92 13.92 -7.37 -2.11
CA LYS A 92 14.89 -8.47 -2.06
C LYS A 92 15.24 -8.85 -0.61
N GLU A 93 15.52 -7.87 0.26
CA GLU A 93 15.81 -8.12 1.67
C GLU A 93 14.64 -8.80 2.43
N CYS A 94 13.39 -8.48 2.11
CA CYS A 94 12.21 -9.14 2.68
C CYS A 94 12.13 -10.61 2.24
N TYR A 95 12.36 -10.87 0.96
CA TYR A 95 12.26 -12.19 0.35
C TYR A 95 13.43 -13.11 0.73
N ASP A 96 14.66 -12.59 0.79
CA ASP A 96 15.84 -13.35 1.22
C ASP A 96 15.69 -13.82 2.69
N LYS A 97 15.09 -12.99 3.57
CA LYS A 97 14.88 -13.32 5.00
C LYS A 97 13.94 -14.50 5.23
N ILE A 98 13.05 -14.78 4.29
CA ILE A 98 12.09 -15.89 4.37
C ILE A 98 12.57 -17.11 3.55
N GLY A 99 13.84 -17.13 3.12
CA GLY A 99 14.42 -18.23 2.34
C GLY A 99 13.97 -18.28 0.88
N ASN A 100 13.31 -17.24 0.37
CA ASN A 100 12.83 -17.15 -1.01
C ASN A 100 13.65 -16.11 -1.79
N SER A 101 14.68 -16.53 -2.51
CA SER A 101 15.46 -15.58 -3.33
C SER A 101 14.72 -15.22 -4.61
N LEU A 102 14.28 -13.97 -4.74
CA LEU A 102 13.76 -13.47 -6.02
C LEU A 102 14.90 -13.35 -7.04
N THR A 103 14.64 -13.78 -8.27
CA THR A 103 15.54 -13.49 -9.39
C THR A 103 15.56 -11.98 -9.69
N HIS A 104 16.59 -11.54 -10.41
CA HIS A 104 16.74 -10.13 -10.77
C HIS A 104 15.56 -9.62 -11.63
N GLU A 105 15.03 -10.45 -12.52
CA GLU A 105 13.90 -10.10 -13.39
C GLU A 105 12.55 -10.08 -12.64
N GLU A 106 12.34 -11.01 -11.71
CA GLU A 106 11.16 -11.00 -10.85
C GLU A 106 11.12 -9.77 -9.95
N SER A 107 12.29 -9.35 -9.44
CA SER A 107 12.40 -8.14 -8.63
C SER A 107 11.97 -6.91 -9.43
N LYS A 108 12.46 -6.74 -10.67
CA LYS A 108 12.13 -5.58 -11.53
C LYS A 108 10.64 -5.46 -11.84
N THR A 109 9.98 -6.59 -12.08
CA THR A 109 8.57 -6.63 -12.48
C THR A 109 7.60 -6.73 -11.30
N PHE A 110 8.11 -6.89 -10.08
CA PHE A 110 7.33 -7.07 -8.85
C PHE A 110 6.21 -6.03 -8.71
N PHE A 111 6.56 -4.73 -8.68
CA PHE A 111 5.58 -3.67 -8.49
C PHE A 111 4.59 -3.58 -9.65
N SER A 112 5.04 -3.74 -10.90
CA SER A 112 4.13 -3.69 -12.06
C SER A 112 3.11 -4.82 -12.03
N ASN A 113 3.54 -6.02 -11.63
CA ASN A 113 2.67 -7.19 -11.53
C ASN A 113 1.62 -7.00 -10.43
N ILE A 114 2.04 -6.56 -9.24
CA ILE A 114 1.11 -6.27 -8.13
C ILE A 114 0.11 -5.18 -8.53
N LYS A 115 0.56 -4.09 -9.14
CA LYS A 115 -0.34 -3.00 -9.60
C LYS A 115 -1.33 -3.50 -10.67
N ASN A 116 -0.94 -4.42 -11.54
CA ASN A 116 -1.86 -5.01 -12.52
C ASN A 116 -2.95 -5.87 -11.83
N ILE A 117 -2.60 -6.61 -10.77
CA ILE A 117 -3.57 -7.38 -9.99
C ILE A 117 -4.52 -6.42 -9.25
N ILE A 118 -3.98 -5.41 -8.54
CA ILE A 118 -4.77 -4.38 -7.84
C ILE A 118 -5.80 -3.74 -8.78
N SER A 119 -5.39 -3.36 -9.99
CA SER A 119 -6.30 -2.77 -11.00
C SER A 119 -7.49 -3.69 -11.33
N LYS A 120 -7.32 -5.01 -11.35
CA LYS A 120 -8.42 -5.96 -11.59
C LYS A 120 -9.34 -6.14 -10.37
N LYS A 121 -8.77 -6.19 -9.17
CA LYS A 121 -9.51 -6.51 -7.93
C LYS A 121 -10.34 -5.34 -7.40
N LEU A 122 -9.88 -4.11 -7.62
CA LEU A 122 -10.54 -2.92 -7.14
C LEU A 122 -11.80 -2.60 -7.98
N LYS A 123 -12.89 -2.17 -7.33
CA LYS A 123 -14.11 -1.68 -7.99
C LYS A 123 -13.83 -0.41 -8.80
N LYS A 124 -14.66 -0.16 -9.81
CA LYS A 124 -14.78 1.17 -10.42
C LYS A 124 -15.22 2.17 -9.34
N GLY A 125 -14.55 3.32 -9.24
CA GLY A 125 -14.71 4.27 -8.14
C GLY A 125 -14.01 3.88 -6.84
N GLY A 126 -13.40 2.69 -6.77
CA GLY A 126 -12.61 2.26 -5.62
C GLY A 126 -11.28 3.01 -5.53
N LEU A 127 -10.68 3.00 -4.35
CA LEU A 127 -9.49 3.79 -4.02
C LEU A 127 -8.24 2.93 -3.85
N VAL A 128 -7.10 3.49 -4.21
CA VAL A 128 -5.78 3.01 -3.77
C VAL A 128 -5.09 4.14 -3.04
N ILE A 129 -4.60 3.86 -1.84
CA ILE A 129 -3.74 4.77 -1.09
C ILE A 129 -2.34 4.16 -1.10
N SER A 130 -1.44 4.74 -1.89
CA SER A 130 -0.06 4.30 -2.03
C SER A 130 0.85 5.06 -1.06
N PHE A 131 1.78 4.35 -0.43
CA PHE A 131 2.83 4.90 0.42
C PHE A 131 4.21 4.64 -0.17
N GLY A 132 5.14 5.59 -0.01
CA GLY A 132 6.54 5.39 -0.36
C GLY A 132 7.36 6.66 -0.51
N TRP A 133 8.48 6.54 -1.22
CA TRP A 133 9.41 7.64 -1.50
C TRP A 133 9.23 8.24 -2.91
N SER A 134 8.18 7.84 -3.64
CA SER A 134 7.86 8.39 -4.96
C SER A 134 6.36 8.51 -5.16
N SER A 135 5.94 9.51 -5.93
CA SER A 135 4.54 9.78 -6.29
C SER A 135 4.10 9.09 -7.59
N VAL A 136 4.71 7.95 -7.93
CA VAL A 136 4.40 7.21 -9.17
C VAL A 136 2.96 6.71 -9.15
N GLY A 137 2.56 6.04 -8.06
CA GLY A 137 1.20 5.50 -7.89
C GLY A 137 0.88 4.34 -8.84
N MET A 138 -0.40 4.16 -9.12
CA MET A 138 -1.00 3.23 -10.08
C MET A 138 -0.88 3.74 -11.52
N GLY A 139 -1.20 5.02 -11.72
CA GLY A 139 -1.08 5.74 -12.99
C GLY A 139 -2.23 5.53 -13.98
N ARG A 140 -2.38 6.51 -14.88
CA ARG A 140 -3.47 6.57 -15.89
C ARG A 140 -3.54 5.36 -16.82
N SER A 141 -2.40 4.76 -17.16
CA SER A 141 -2.37 3.56 -18.01
C SER A 141 -3.05 2.35 -17.40
N ARG A 142 -3.32 2.36 -16.08
CA ARG A 142 -4.09 1.34 -15.35
C ARG A 142 -5.52 1.77 -15.02
N GLY A 143 -5.97 2.91 -15.56
CA GLY A 143 -7.29 3.47 -15.30
C GLY A 143 -7.41 4.14 -13.93
N PHE A 144 -6.36 4.85 -13.49
CA PHE A 144 -6.36 5.56 -12.21
C PHE A 144 -6.11 7.06 -12.37
N ASP A 145 -6.90 7.85 -11.64
CA ASP A 145 -6.74 9.29 -11.53
C ASP A 145 -6.25 9.68 -10.14
N LYS A 146 -5.22 10.53 -10.09
CA LYS A 146 -4.65 11.06 -8.85
C LYS A 146 -5.55 12.14 -8.27
N ILE A 147 -6.04 11.92 -7.06
CA ILE A 147 -7.02 12.82 -6.43
C ILE A 147 -6.42 13.60 -5.26
N GLU A 148 -5.46 13.03 -4.54
CA GLU A 148 -4.81 13.71 -3.40
C GLU A 148 -3.37 13.24 -3.21
N LEU A 149 -2.46 14.20 -3.00
CA LEU A 149 -1.05 13.96 -2.67
C LEU A 149 -0.73 14.62 -1.33
N ASN A 150 -0.31 13.79 -0.37
CA ASN A 150 0.12 14.22 0.96
C ASN A 150 1.62 13.96 1.08
N LEU A 151 2.41 15.03 1.22
CA LEU A 151 3.85 14.95 1.48
C LEU A 151 4.09 15.15 2.98
N ILE A 152 4.64 14.12 3.63
CA ILE A 152 4.94 14.16 5.06
C ILE A 152 6.45 14.25 5.23
N CYS A 153 6.91 15.45 5.59
CA CYS A 153 8.30 15.69 5.90
C CYS A 153 8.64 15.23 7.32
N HIS A 154 9.73 14.47 7.44
CA HIS A 154 10.22 13.94 8.71
C HIS A 154 11.36 14.77 9.31
N GLY A 155 11.90 15.73 8.56
CA GLY A 155 13.06 16.53 8.96
C GLY A 155 14.36 15.72 9.09
N GLY A 156 15.45 16.42 9.40
CA GLY A 156 16.76 15.79 9.59
C GLY A 156 17.25 15.04 8.36
N ASN A 157 17.80 13.84 8.57
CA ASN A 157 18.32 12.96 7.51
C ASN A 157 17.36 11.79 7.22
N HIS A 158 16.05 12.05 7.24
CA HIS A 158 15.01 11.06 6.96
C HIS A 158 14.38 11.33 5.59
N ASN A 159 14.14 10.26 4.83
CA ASN A 159 13.31 10.34 3.62
C ASN A 159 11.89 10.72 4.03
N ASP A 160 11.24 11.60 3.28
CA ASP A 160 9.82 11.90 3.45
C ASP A 160 8.94 10.67 3.19
N THR A 161 7.75 10.65 3.78
CA THR A 161 6.69 9.71 3.38
C THR A 161 5.74 10.39 2.42
N ILE A 162 5.57 9.81 1.23
CA ILE A 162 4.60 10.25 0.23
C ILE A 162 3.38 9.34 0.34
N MET A 163 2.22 9.92 0.63
CA MET A 163 0.92 9.26 0.60
C MET A 163 0.13 9.80 -0.58
N LEU A 164 -0.11 8.94 -1.58
CA LEU A 164 -0.84 9.28 -2.80
C LEU A 164 -2.15 8.51 -2.86
N MET A 165 -3.26 9.24 -2.98
CA MET A 165 -4.58 8.67 -3.18
C MET A 165 -4.99 8.76 -4.65
N GLU A 166 -5.41 7.61 -5.19
CA GLU A 166 -5.88 7.44 -6.56
C GLU A 166 -7.25 6.75 -6.56
N VAL A 167 -8.12 7.17 -7.49
CA VAL A 167 -9.41 6.52 -7.75
C VAL A 167 -9.35 5.76 -9.07
N LYS A 168 -9.97 4.57 -9.12
CA LYS A 168 -10.13 3.81 -10.37
C LYS A 168 -11.30 4.36 -11.19
N SER A 169 -11.01 4.80 -12.40
CA SER A 169 -11.95 5.48 -13.31
C SER A 169 -12.86 4.54 -14.09
#